data_AF-A0AAN7FVF9-F1
#
_entry.id   AF-A0AAN7FVF9-F1
#
_cell.length_a   1.000
_cell.length_b   1.000
_cell.length_c   1.000
_cell.angle_alpha   90.00
_cell.angle_beta   90.00
_cell.angle_gamma   90.00
#
_symmetry.space_group_name_H-M   'P 1'
#
loop_
_entity.id
_entity.type
_entity.pdbx_description
1 polymer ?
#
loop_
_entity_poly.entity_id
_entity_poly.type
_entity_poly.pdbx_seq_one_letter_code
_entity_poly.pdbx_strand_id
1 'polypeptide(L)'
;MALIPCNHFLGSLACLKPRGYMVNFGQSSGTPDPLPLSALAVKSLFLTRPSLMQYTATRDELLATAGEVFANVESGILRVRVNHTYPLSQAAQAHADLEGRKTTGSVVLIP
;
A
#
# COMPACT_ATOMS: atom_id res chain seq x y z
N MET A 1 8.58 1.05 -2.32
CA MET A 1 8.70 0.87 -0.85
C MET A 1 10.17 1.06 -0.50
N ALA A 2 10.59 2.27 -0.14
CA ALA A 2 11.99 2.57 0.18
C ALA A 2 12.07 3.04 1.63
N LEU A 3 12.78 2.30 2.47
CA LEU A 3 13.08 2.60 3.88
C LEU A 3 13.95 3.86 3.99
N ILE A 4 13.44 4.88 4.67
CA ILE A 4 14.16 6.06 5.20
C ILE A 4 13.44 6.38 6.54
N PRO A 5 14.11 6.86 7.61
CA PRO A 5 13.49 7.11 8.93
C PRO A 5 12.41 8.23 8.88
N CYS A 6 11.88 8.68 10.02
CA CYS A 6 10.70 9.56 10.29
C CYS A 6 10.34 10.75 9.36
N ASN A 7 11.07 11.01 8.30
CA ASN A 7 10.91 12.04 7.27
C ASN A 7 10.21 11.55 5.97
N HIS A 8 9.60 10.35 5.98
CA HIS A 8 8.98 9.72 4.79
C HIS A 8 7.89 10.55 4.12
N PHE A 9 6.99 11.13 4.90
CA PHE A 9 5.84 11.84 4.36
C PHE A 9 6.28 13.14 3.67
N LEU A 10 7.00 14.01 4.39
CA LEU A 10 7.52 15.27 3.83
C LEU A 10 8.59 15.04 2.76
N GLY A 11 9.43 14.01 2.91
CA GLY A 11 10.41 13.62 1.89
C GLY A 11 9.73 13.20 0.59
N SER A 12 8.68 12.37 0.67
CA SER A 12 7.88 11.98 -0.50
C SER A 12 7.21 13.20 -1.15
N LEU A 13 6.67 14.12 -0.35
CA LEU A 13 6.07 15.36 -0.83
C LEU A 13 7.10 16.25 -1.57
N ALA A 14 8.33 16.35 -1.04
CA ALA A 14 9.41 17.12 -1.63
C ALA A 14 9.89 16.54 -2.98
N CYS A 15 9.87 15.21 -3.14
CA CYS A 15 10.25 14.52 -4.38
C CYS A 15 9.26 14.75 -5.54
N LEU A 16 8.06 15.29 -5.28
CA LEU A 16 7.09 15.52 -6.34
C LEU A 16 7.52 16.65 -7.29
N LYS A 17 7.23 16.45 -8.57
CA LYS A 17 7.25 17.51 -9.59
C LYS A 17 6.13 18.54 -9.32
N PRO A 18 6.22 19.76 -9.88
CA PRO A 18 5.09 20.69 -9.90
C PRO A 18 3.81 20.02 -10.43
N ARG A 19 2.70 20.21 -9.71
CA ARG A 19 1.40 19.57 -9.94
C ARG A 19 1.41 18.05 -9.81
N GLY A 20 2.30 17.52 -8.96
CA GLY A 20 2.38 16.09 -8.65
C GLY A 20 1.31 15.62 -7.66
N TYR A 21 1.06 14.30 -7.66
CA TYR A 21 0.13 13.63 -6.75
C TYR A 21 0.88 12.83 -5.69
N MET A 22 0.55 13.09 -4.43
CA MET A 22 0.89 12.22 -3.32
C MET A 22 -0.29 11.29 -3.01
N VAL A 23 -0.08 9.98 -3.13
CA VAL A 23 -1.09 8.96 -2.79
C VAL A 23 -0.67 8.27 -1.48
N ASN A 24 -1.34 8.61 -0.39
CA ASN A 24 -1.06 8.05 0.93
C ASN A 24 -2.07 6.93 1.28
N PHE A 25 -1.70 5.67 1.06
CA PHE A 25 -2.63 4.53 1.17
C PHE A 25 -2.38 3.63 2.40
N GLY A 26 -1.41 3.94 3.26
CA GLY A 26 -1.05 3.10 4.40
C GLY A 26 -0.19 3.84 5.43
N GLN A 27 0.10 3.17 6.54
CA GLN A 27 0.83 3.77 7.68
C GLN A 27 1.76 2.76 8.37
N SER A 28 2.48 1.94 7.60
CA SER A 28 3.42 0.93 8.10
C SER A 28 4.61 1.51 8.90
N SER A 29 4.87 2.81 8.73
CA SER A 29 5.88 3.57 9.49
C SER A 29 5.27 4.37 10.65
N GLY A 30 3.98 4.21 10.94
CA GLY A 30 3.24 5.02 11.90
C GLY A 30 2.43 6.15 11.25
N THR A 31 1.67 6.86 12.07
CA THR A 31 0.83 8.00 11.67
C THR A 31 1.70 9.22 11.38
N PRO A 32 1.55 9.89 10.23
CA PRO A 32 2.29 11.12 9.94
C PRO A 32 1.78 12.28 10.80
N ASP A 33 2.67 13.22 11.11
CA ASP A 33 2.31 14.48 11.74
C ASP A 33 1.31 15.28 10.87
N PRO A 34 0.50 16.17 11.48
CA PRO A 34 -0.38 17.06 10.73
C PRO A 34 0.37 17.87 9.66
N LEU A 35 -0.08 17.79 8.41
CA LEU A 35 0.48 18.58 7.30
C LEU A 35 -0.31 19.89 7.13
N PRO A 36 0.34 21.06 7.21
CA PRO A 36 -0.31 22.32 6.83
C PRO A 36 -0.58 22.33 5.32
N LEU A 37 -1.82 22.67 4.91
CA LEU A 37 -2.20 22.69 3.48
C LEU A 37 -1.35 23.64 2.63
N SER A 38 -0.79 24.69 3.24
CA SER A 38 0.16 25.59 2.58
C SER A 38 1.39 24.88 2.02
N ALA A 39 1.79 23.74 2.60
CA ALA A 39 2.88 22.92 2.08
C ALA A 39 2.59 22.38 0.67
N LEU A 40 1.32 22.19 0.31
CA LEU A 40 0.93 21.75 -1.04
C LEU A 40 1.07 22.87 -2.07
N ALA A 41 0.89 24.13 -1.66
CA ALA A 41 0.89 25.28 -2.56
C ALA A 41 2.26 25.54 -3.22
N VAL A 42 3.36 25.16 -2.54
CA VAL A 42 4.74 25.35 -3.02
C VAL A 42 4.96 24.81 -4.44
N LYS A 43 4.28 23.71 -4.78
CA LYS A 43 4.36 23.07 -6.10
C LYS A 43 2.98 22.78 -6.70
N SER A 44 1.91 23.42 -6.19
CA SER A 44 0.51 23.13 -6.57
C SER A 44 0.16 21.63 -6.52
N LEU A 45 0.53 20.97 -5.43
CA LEU A 45 0.45 19.52 -5.27
C LEU A 45 -0.97 19.04 -4.94
N PHE A 46 -1.24 17.81 -5.32
CA PHE A 46 -2.44 17.06 -4.91
C PHE A 46 -2.08 16.03 -3.86
N LEU A 47 -2.93 15.86 -2.86
CA LEU A 47 -2.80 14.83 -1.82
C LEU A 47 -4.11 14.05 -1.75
N THR A 48 -4.02 12.72 -1.76
CA THR A 48 -5.17 11.83 -1.58
C THR A 48 -4.86 10.71 -0.60
N ARG A 49 -5.90 10.28 0.14
CA ARG A 49 -5.87 9.15 1.07
C ARG A 49 -6.94 8.13 0.65
N PRO A 50 -6.67 7.29 -0.37
CA PRO A 50 -7.66 6.33 -0.83
C PRO A 50 -7.83 5.20 0.18
N SER A 51 -9.02 4.60 0.19
CA SER A 51 -9.34 3.36 0.89
C SER A 51 -9.88 2.36 -0.12
N LEU A 52 -9.38 1.12 -0.12
CA LEU A 52 -9.85 0.06 -1.01
C LEU A 52 -11.37 -0.08 -0.96
N MET A 53 -11.95 -0.03 0.24
CA MET A 53 -13.39 -0.16 0.47
C MET A 53 -14.23 0.88 -0.28
N GLN A 54 -13.67 2.07 -0.56
CA GLN A 54 -14.36 3.11 -1.31
C GLN A 54 -14.25 2.93 -2.83
N TYR A 55 -13.25 2.18 -3.31
CA TYR A 55 -13.07 1.86 -4.73
C TYR A 55 -13.73 0.52 -5.12
N THR A 56 -14.22 -0.25 -4.14
CA THR A 56 -14.92 -1.52 -4.34
C THR A 56 -16.22 -1.53 -3.54
N ALA A 57 -16.92 -0.39 -3.49
CA ALA A 57 -18.09 -0.20 -2.63
C ALA A 57 -19.30 -0.97 -3.15
N THR A 58 -19.43 -1.09 -4.47
CA THR A 58 -20.48 -1.89 -5.12
C THR A 58 -19.96 -3.25 -5.58
N ARG A 59 -20.89 -4.19 -5.79
CA ARG A 59 -20.59 -5.52 -6.35
C ARG A 59 -19.93 -5.41 -7.71
N ASP A 60 -20.41 -4.49 -8.55
CA ASP A 60 -19.93 -4.31 -9.91
C ASP A 60 -18.51 -3.74 -9.93
N GLU A 61 -18.21 -2.72 -9.11
CA GLU A 61 -16.85 -2.19 -8.95
C GLU A 61 -15.87 -3.23 -8.41
N LEU A 62 -16.30 -4.02 -7.42
CA LEU A 62 -15.51 -5.13 -6.89
C LEU A 62 -15.18 -6.15 -7.97
N LEU A 63 -16.18 -6.57 -8.75
CA LEU A 63 -16.03 -7.56 -9.81
C LEU A 63 -15.15 -7.05 -10.94
N ALA A 64 -15.31 -5.79 -11.35
CA ALA A 64 -14.47 -5.17 -12.38
C ALA A 64 -13.00 -5.12 -11.92
N THR A 65 -12.75 -4.60 -10.72
CA THR A 65 -11.40 -4.49 -10.14
C THR A 65 -10.74 -5.86 -9.98
N ALA A 66 -11.47 -6.85 -9.46
CA ALA A 66 -10.97 -8.21 -9.31
C ALA A 66 -10.68 -8.86 -10.68
N GLY A 67 -11.57 -8.67 -11.65
CA GLY A 67 -11.40 -9.16 -13.01
C GLY A 67 -10.11 -8.64 -13.66
N GLU A 68 -9.83 -7.34 -13.53
CA GLU A 68 -8.58 -6.75 -14.02
C GLU A 68 -7.34 -7.37 -13.35
N VAL A 69 -7.38 -7.59 -12.03
CA VAL A 69 -6.26 -8.22 -11.31
C VAL A 69 -6.04 -9.66 -11.82
N PHE A 70 -7.10 -10.46 -11.93
CA PHE A 70 -6.97 -11.85 -12.40
C PHE A 70 -6.52 -11.94 -13.86
N ALA A 71 -7.04 -11.10 -14.75
CA ALA A 71 -6.58 -11.04 -16.14
C ALA A 71 -5.07 -10.67 -16.24
N ASN A 72 -4.59 -9.78 -15.37
CA ASN A 72 -3.16 -9.46 -15.31
C ASN A 72 -2.30 -10.60 -14.75
N VAL A 73 -2.86 -11.43 -13.86
CA VAL A 73 -2.19 -12.66 -13.39
C VAL A 73 -2.14 -13.70 -14.51
N GLU A 74 -3.26 -13.96 -15.18
CA GLU A 74 -3.36 -14.93 -16.28
C GLU A 74 -2.43 -14.57 -17.46
N SER A 75 -2.36 -13.29 -17.82
CA SER A 75 -1.45 -12.79 -18.87
C SER A 75 0.03 -12.75 -18.46
N GLY A 76 0.34 -12.99 -17.19
CA GLY A 76 1.71 -12.99 -16.67
C GLY A 76 2.33 -11.61 -16.46
N ILE A 77 1.56 -10.53 -16.65
CA ILE A 77 1.94 -9.15 -16.33
C ILE A 77 2.16 -9.01 -14.82
N LEU A 78 1.22 -9.55 -14.03
CA LEU A 78 1.32 -9.61 -12.58
C LEU A 78 1.76 -11.01 -12.14
N ARG A 79 2.94 -11.10 -11.52
CA ARG A 79 3.45 -12.37 -10.95
C ARG A 79 3.31 -12.35 -9.43
N VAL A 80 2.40 -13.17 -8.91
CA VAL A 80 2.21 -13.33 -7.46
C VAL A 80 3.40 -14.10 -6.88
N ARG A 81 4.01 -13.55 -5.83
CA ARG A 81 5.15 -14.17 -5.12
C ARG A 81 4.71 -14.54 -3.70
N VAL A 82 4.50 -15.83 -3.46
CA VAL A 82 4.22 -16.37 -2.13
C VAL A 82 5.52 -16.95 -1.58
N ASN A 83 6.26 -16.13 -0.83
CA ASN A 83 7.55 -16.55 -0.27
C ASN A 83 7.41 -17.13 1.14
N HIS A 84 6.25 -16.95 1.78
CA HIS A 84 6.01 -17.36 3.16
C HIS A 84 4.64 -18.01 3.28
N THR A 85 4.62 -19.23 3.80
CA THR A 85 3.40 -19.98 4.07
C THR A 85 3.47 -20.49 5.50
N TYR A 86 2.40 -20.27 6.26
CA TYR A 86 2.28 -20.74 7.65
C TYR A 86 0.97 -21.51 7.79
N PRO A 87 0.90 -22.54 8.65
CA PRO A 87 -0.38 -23.06 9.12
C PRO A 87 -1.19 -21.94 9.79
N LEU A 88 -2.52 -21.99 9.70
CA LEU A 88 -3.41 -21.01 10.32
C LEU A 88 -3.21 -20.96 11.85
N SER A 89 -2.89 -22.10 12.46
CA SER A 89 -2.50 -22.20 13.87
C SER A 89 -1.27 -21.37 14.25
N GLN A 90 -0.47 -20.94 13.27
CA GLN A 90 0.73 -20.10 13.45
C GLN A 90 0.52 -18.64 13.01
N ALA A 91 -0.73 -18.17 12.90
CA ALA A 91 -1.03 -16.79 12.51
C ALA A 91 -0.26 -15.74 13.35
N ALA A 92 -0.08 -15.98 14.65
CA ALA A 92 0.69 -15.09 15.53
C ALA A 92 2.15 -14.94 15.07
N GLN A 93 2.79 -16.04 14.64
CA GLN A 93 4.16 -16.02 14.12
C GLN A 93 4.21 -15.29 12.77
N ALA A 94 3.25 -15.54 11.88
CA ALA A 94 3.15 -14.86 10.59
C ALA A 94 3.05 -13.33 10.76
N HIS A 95 2.25 -12.86 11.74
CA HIS A 95 2.15 -11.44 12.07
C HIS A 95 3.45 -10.88 12.68
N ALA A 96 4.07 -11.60 13.63
CA ALA A 96 5.34 -11.18 14.22
C ALA A 96 6.45 -11.05 13.17
N ASP A 97 6.51 -11.95 12.19
CA ASP A 97 7.48 -11.88 11.10
C ASP A 97 7.17 -10.74 10.12
N LEU A 98 5.88 -10.49 9.82
CA LEU A 98 5.44 -9.37 8.98
C LEU A 98 5.79 -8.02 9.62
N GLU A 99 5.44 -7.82 10.88
CA GLU A 99 5.71 -6.58 11.63
C GLU A 99 7.21 -6.39 11.87
N GLY A 100 7.93 -7.49 12.13
CA GLY A 100 9.38 -7.53 12.23
C GLY A 100 10.12 -7.32 10.91
N ARG A 101 9.41 -7.08 9.79
CA ARG A 101 9.96 -6.88 8.43
C ARG A 101 10.82 -8.05 7.95
N LYS A 102 10.51 -9.28 8.39
CA LYS A 102 11.20 -10.52 7.99
C LYS A 102 10.59 -11.16 6.75
N THR A 103 9.47 -10.63 6.26
CA THR A 103 8.75 -11.18 5.10
C THR A 103 8.98 -10.36 3.84
N THR A 104 8.90 -11.02 2.68
CA THR A 104 8.85 -10.37 1.37
C THR A 104 7.78 -11.02 0.52
N GLY A 105 7.10 -10.23 -0.33
CA GLY A 105 5.97 -10.73 -1.10
C GLY A 105 4.75 -11.03 -0.22
N SER A 106 3.89 -11.93 -0.69
CA SER A 106 2.67 -12.32 0.02
C SER A 106 2.96 -13.40 1.07
N VAL A 107 2.29 -13.29 2.21
CA VAL A 107 2.21 -14.33 3.24
C VAL A 107 0.87 -15.03 3.11
N VAL A 108 0.84 -16.36 3.11
CA VAL A 108 -0.39 -17.15 3.04
C VAL A 108 -0.53 -18.00 4.31
N LEU A 109 -1.75 -18.02 4.86
CA LEU A 109 -2.13 -18.92 5.95
C LEU A 109 -2.89 -20.12 5.38
N ILE A 110 -2.45 -21.33 5.72
CA ILE A 110 -3.08 -22.59 5.27
C ILE A 110 -3.92 -23.15 6.43
N PRO A 111 -5.24 -23.37 6.26
CA PRO A 111 -6.12 -23.91 7.29
C PRO A 111 -5.64 -25.22 7.91
#